data_AF-A0A3N5HPC5-F1
#
_entry.id   AF-A0A3N5HPC5-F1
#
_cell.length_a   1.000
_cell.length_b   1.000
_cell.length_c   1.000
_cell.angle_alpha   90.00
_cell.angle_beta   90.00
_cell.angle_gamma   90.00
#
_symmetry.space_group_name_H-M   'P 1'
#
loop_
_entity.id
_entity.type
_entity.pdbx_description
1 polymer ?
#
loop_
_entity_poly.entity_id
_entity_poly.type
_entity_poly.pdbx_seq_one_letter_code
_entity_poly.pdbx_strand_id
1 'polypeptide(L)'
;MATLVAVLILAAPIAALAALMWLTARRQARRQAEILRQIALTDALHARLGALLAPVVRWRHRAWQVAVAVPFERPEVVGTVLTAADQVLGGARYEVVLSRQTPAAPAVRAARRTTLGRESLSWT
;
A
#
# COMPACT_ATOMS: atom_id res chain seq x y z
N MET A 1 -48.68 -6.20 7.40
CA MET A 1 -47.90 -5.20 6.62
C MET A 1 -47.32 -4.11 7.51
N ALA A 2 -48.14 -3.37 8.29
CA ALA A 2 -47.67 -2.25 9.12
C ALA A 2 -46.59 -2.62 10.16
N THR A 3 -46.74 -3.77 10.84
CA THR A 3 -45.75 -4.27 11.81
C THR A 3 -44.40 -4.59 11.19
N LEU A 4 -44.41 -5.18 9.99
CA LEU A 4 -43.20 -5.53 9.24
C LEU A 4 -42.46 -4.26 8.80
N VAL A 5 -43.20 -3.25 8.34
CA VAL A 5 -42.65 -1.93 7.99
C VAL A 5 -42.04 -1.24 9.21
N ALA A 6 -42.72 -1.24 10.36
CA ALA A 6 -42.19 -0.64 11.58
C ALA A 6 -40.89 -1.31 12.05
N VAL A 7 -40.81 -2.65 11.98
CA VAL A 7 -39.60 -3.40 12.30
C VAL A 7 -38.46 -3.06 11.34
N LEU A 8 -38.73 -2.97 10.03
CA LEU A 8 -37.73 -2.58 9.03
C LEU A 8 -37.18 -1.17 9.30
N ILE A 9 -38.04 -0.21 9.60
CA ILE A 9 -37.64 1.17 9.91
C ILE A 9 -36.76 1.19 11.16
N LEU A 10 -37.10 0.43 12.20
CA LEU A 10 -36.33 0.38 13.44
C LEU A 10 -35.00 -0.36 13.29
N ALA A 11 -34.96 -1.40 12.46
CA ALA A 11 -33.75 -2.20 12.21
C ALA A 11 -32.78 -1.54 11.22
N ALA A 12 -33.28 -0.72 10.30
CA ALA A 12 -32.49 -0.03 9.27
C ALA A 12 -31.25 0.72 9.80
N PRO A 13 -31.32 1.58 10.84
CA PRO A 13 -30.14 2.30 11.32
C PRO A 13 -29.08 1.36 11.91
N ILE A 14 -29.49 0.30 12.61
CA ILE A 14 -28.58 -0.70 13.19
C ILE A 14 -27.88 -1.48 12.08
N ALA A 15 -28.64 -1.93 11.07
CA ALA A 15 -28.09 -2.62 9.91
C ALA A 15 -27.12 -1.72 9.11
N ALA A 16 -27.45 -0.43 8.95
CA ALA A 16 -26.59 0.54 8.28
C ALA A 16 -25.26 0.75 9.01
N LEU A 17 -25.30 0.89 10.35
CA LEU A 17 -24.09 0.99 11.18
C LEU A 17 -23.22 -0.25 11.08
N ALA A 18 -23.81 -1.44 11.20
CA ALA A 18 -23.10 -2.71 11.07
C ALA A 18 -22.43 -2.86 9.68
N ALA A 19 -23.16 -2.51 8.61
CA ALA A 19 -22.63 -2.53 7.25
C ALA A 19 -21.46 -1.55 7.08
N LEU A 20 -21.54 -0.35 7.67
CA LEU A 20 -20.47 0.64 7.59
C LEU A 20 -19.23 0.18 8.36
N MET A 21 -19.38 -0.35 9.57
CA MET A 21 -18.28 -0.92 10.36
C MET A 21 -17.59 -2.07 9.62
N TRP A 22 -18.36 -2.95 9.02
CA TRP A 22 -17.80 -4.04 8.24
C TRP A 22 -17.04 -3.54 7.01
N LEU A 23 -17.55 -2.50 6.34
CA LEU A 23 -16.88 -1.88 5.20
C LEU A 23 -15.56 -1.22 5.61
N THR A 24 -15.51 -0.51 6.76
CA THR A 24 -14.28 0.10 7.26
C THR A 24 -13.26 -0.95 7.69
N ALA A 25 -13.68 -1.99 8.40
CA ALA A 25 -12.82 -3.12 8.77
C ALA A 25 -12.21 -3.80 7.53
N ARG A 26 -13.03 -4.04 6.49
CA ARG A 26 -12.54 -4.60 5.22
C ARG A 26 -11.54 -3.68 4.53
N ARG A 27 -11.76 -2.36 4.53
CA ARG A 27 -10.81 -1.39 3.97
C ARG A 27 -9.50 -1.38 4.76
N GLN A 28 -9.57 -1.47 6.09
CA GLN A 28 -8.41 -1.50 6.96
C GLN A 28 -7.58 -2.78 6.76
N ALA A 29 -8.23 -3.94 6.72
CA ALA A 29 -7.58 -5.21 6.45
C ALA A 29 -6.86 -5.20 5.10
N ARG A 30 -7.45 -4.59 4.07
CA ARG A 30 -6.80 -4.43 2.76
C ARG A 30 -5.55 -3.53 2.82
N ARG A 31 -5.62 -2.40 3.52
CA ARG A 31 -4.46 -1.51 3.71
C ARG A 31 -3.33 -2.19 4.47
N GLN A 32 -3.65 -2.93 5.53
CA GLN A 32 -2.66 -3.71 6.28
C GLN A 32 -2.03 -4.79 5.39
N ALA A 33 -2.84 -5.48 4.59
CA ALA A 33 -2.38 -6.49 3.65
C ALA A 33 -1.45 -5.92 2.55
N GLU A 34 -1.65 -4.65 2.15
CA GLU A 34 -0.80 -3.91 1.22
C GLU A 34 0.54 -3.54 1.87
N ILE A 35 0.51 -2.96 3.08
CA ILE A 35 1.71 -2.60 3.85
C ILE A 35 2.57 -3.83 4.12
N LEU A 36 1.98 -4.93 4.60
CA LEU A 36 2.72 -6.16 4.90
C LEU A 36 3.40 -6.75 3.67
N ARG A 37 2.73 -6.72 2.51
CA ARG A 37 3.34 -7.18 1.24
C ARG A 37 4.45 -6.25 0.78
N GLN A 38 4.28 -4.94 0.95
CA GLN A 38 5.33 -3.98 0.61
C GLN A 38 6.56 -4.18 1.49
N ILE A 39 6.40 -4.38 2.80
CA ILE A 39 7.49 -4.70 3.72
C ILE A 39 8.16 -6.01 3.30
N ALA A 40 7.38 -7.09 3.15
CA ALA A 40 7.93 -8.39 2.75
C ALA A 40 8.71 -8.34 1.43
N LEU A 41 8.20 -7.60 0.43
CA LEU A 41 8.89 -7.43 -0.86
C LEU A 41 10.13 -6.55 -0.72
N THR A 42 10.05 -5.47 0.04
CA THR A 42 11.20 -4.58 0.28
C THR A 42 12.31 -5.33 1.00
N ASP A 43 11.97 -6.11 2.03
CA ASP A 43 12.92 -6.94 2.79
C ASP A 43 13.55 -8.02 1.91
N ALA A 44 12.74 -8.70 1.07
CA ALA A 44 13.23 -9.70 0.13
C ALA A 44 14.19 -9.11 -0.91
N LEU A 45 13.91 -7.90 -1.42
CA LEU A 45 14.81 -7.19 -2.32
C LEU A 45 16.04 -6.67 -1.58
N HIS A 46 15.88 -6.15 -0.38
CA HIS A 46 16.98 -5.64 0.44
C HIS A 46 18.01 -6.74 0.76
N ALA A 47 17.53 -7.94 1.09
CA ALA A 47 18.40 -9.09 1.35
C ALA A 47 19.24 -9.51 0.13
N ARG A 48 18.80 -9.23 -1.09
CA ARG A 48 19.46 -9.67 -2.34
C ARG A 48 20.25 -8.58 -3.04
N LEU A 49 19.74 -7.36 -3.01
CA LEU A 49 20.21 -6.23 -3.81
C LEU A 49 20.57 -5.01 -2.93
N GLY A 50 20.37 -5.09 -1.61
CA GLY A 50 20.52 -3.94 -0.73
C GLY A 50 19.48 -2.84 -1.00
N ALA A 51 19.79 -1.61 -0.60
CA ALA A 51 18.91 -0.45 -0.73
C ALA A 51 18.86 0.15 -2.17
N LEU A 52 19.00 -0.68 -3.21
CA LEU A 52 19.04 -0.23 -4.61
C LEU A 52 17.67 0.16 -5.17
N LEU A 53 16.60 -0.44 -4.66
CA LEU A 53 15.25 -0.36 -5.22
C LEU A 53 14.22 -0.03 -4.13
N ALA A 54 13.22 0.78 -4.49
CA ALA A 54 12.08 1.08 -3.62
C ALA A 54 10.79 0.62 -4.33
N PRO A 55 10.33 -0.62 -4.09
CA PRO A 55 9.10 -1.12 -4.69
C PRO A 55 7.86 -0.51 -4.03
N VAL A 56 6.83 -0.28 -4.83
CA VAL A 56 5.50 0.11 -4.35
C VAL A 56 4.53 -1.01 -4.68
N VAL A 57 3.85 -1.54 -3.66
CA VAL A 57 2.84 -2.59 -3.83
C VAL A 57 1.48 -1.99 -3.60
N ARG A 58 0.54 -2.21 -4.53
CA ARG A 58 -0.85 -1.72 -4.42
C ARG A 58 -1.90 -2.71 -4.88
N TRP A 59 -3.10 -2.63 -4.32
CA TRP A 59 -4.24 -3.39 -4.84
C TRP A 59 -4.96 -2.63 -5.96
N ARG A 60 -4.96 -3.17 -7.19
CA ARG A 60 -5.54 -2.52 -8.38
C ARG A 60 -6.33 -3.52 -9.23
N HIS A 61 -7.53 -3.14 -9.68
CA HIS A 61 -8.36 -3.96 -10.60
C HIS A 61 -8.52 -5.45 -10.22
N ARG A 62 -8.63 -5.76 -8.92
CA ARG A 62 -8.71 -7.15 -8.38
C ARG A 62 -7.42 -7.98 -8.46
N ALA A 63 -6.28 -7.33 -8.66
CA ALA A 63 -4.96 -7.93 -8.58
C ALA A 63 -4.02 -7.06 -7.74
N TRP A 64 -2.92 -7.64 -7.26
CA TRP A 64 -1.81 -6.87 -6.74
C TRP A 64 -1.01 -6.28 -7.89
N GLN A 65 -0.52 -5.06 -7.73
CA GLN A 65 0.40 -4.45 -8.66
C GLN A 65 1.67 -4.06 -7.93
N VAL A 66 2.80 -4.53 -8.44
CA VAL A 66 4.14 -4.21 -7.95
C VAL A 66 4.76 -3.24 -8.95
N ALA A 67 4.97 -2.00 -8.55
CA ALA A 67 5.68 -1.01 -9.35
C ALA A 67 7.11 -0.85 -8.82
N VAL A 68 8.11 -1.00 -9.68
CA VAL A 68 9.51 -0.91 -9.28
C VAL A 68 10.35 -0.35 -10.41
N ALA A 69 11.20 0.63 -10.07
CA ALA A 69 12.12 1.24 -11.01
C ALA A 69 13.43 0.45 -11.03
N VAL A 70 13.76 -0.19 -12.15
CA VAL A 70 14.92 -1.08 -12.29
C VAL A 70 15.94 -0.55 -13.31
N PRO A 71 17.24 -0.80 -13.13
CA PRO A 71 18.25 -0.50 -14.13
C PRO A 71 18.19 -1.55 -15.24
N PHE A 72 17.56 -1.22 -16.36
CA PHE A 72 17.39 -2.17 -17.48
C PHE A 72 18.72 -2.57 -18.14
N GLU A 73 19.78 -1.80 -17.90
CA GLU A 73 21.15 -2.10 -18.30
C GLU A 73 21.73 -3.31 -17.53
N ARG A 74 21.06 -3.76 -16.46
CA ARG A 74 21.46 -4.87 -15.58
C ARG A 74 20.35 -5.94 -15.51
N PRO A 75 20.25 -6.83 -16.51
CA PRO A 75 19.16 -7.81 -16.61
C PRO A 75 19.09 -8.76 -15.41
N GLU A 76 20.21 -9.05 -14.74
CA GLU A 76 20.29 -9.84 -13.52
C GLU A 76 19.48 -9.24 -12.36
N VAL A 77 19.43 -7.90 -12.27
CA VAL A 77 18.63 -7.19 -11.27
C VAL A 77 17.15 -7.38 -11.55
N VAL A 78 16.75 -7.30 -12.82
CA VAL A 78 15.36 -7.51 -13.25
C VAL A 78 14.91 -8.93 -12.91
N GLY A 79 15.72 -9.94 -13.24
CA GLY A 79 15.41 -11.34 -12.90
C GLY A 79 15.27 -11.58 -11.40
N THR A 80 16.13 -10.94 -10.60
CA THR A 80 16.06 -11.01 -9.13
C THR A 80 14.77 -10.39 -8.59
N VAL A 81 14.34 -9.27 -9.16
CA VAL A 81 13.09 -8.59 -8.81
C VAL A 81 11.87 -9.45 -9.14
N LEU A 82 11.82 -10.04 -10.33
CA LEU A 82 10.70 -10.90 -10.74
C LEU A 82 10.61 -12.13 -9.84
N THR A 83 11.74 -12.76 -9.53
CA THR A 83 11.80 -13.90 -8.61
C THR A 83 11.34 -13.53 -7.20
N ALA A 84 11.72 -12.35 -6.69
CA ALA A 84 11.27 -11.87 -5.38
C ALA A 84 9.76 -11.57 -5.36
N ALA A 85 9.25 -10.95 -6.42
CA ALA A 85 7.82 -10.67 -6.56
C ALA A 85 7.01 -11.97 -6.60
N ASP A 86 7.46 -12.98 -7.35
CA ASP A 86 6.77 -14.27 -7.43
C ASP A 86 6.77 -15.02 -6.09
N GLN A 87 7.88 -15.01 -5.35
CA GLN A 87 7.93 -15.63 -4.03
C GLN A 87 6.99 -14.96 -3.00
N VAL A 88 6.84 -13.64 -3.05
CA VAL A 88 6.01 -12.90 -2.08
C VAL A 88 4.54 -12.86 -2.51
N LEU A 89 4.25 -12.84 -3.82
CA LEU A 89 2.90 -12.63 -4.35
C LEU A 89 2.31 -13.81 -5.13
N GLY A 90 3.07 -14.88 -5.40
CA GLY A 90 2.67 -16.00 -6.26
C GLY A 90 1.39 -16.73 -5.83
N GLY A 91 0.97 -16.61 -4.57
CA GLY A 91 -0.31 -17.13 -4.07
C GLY A 91 -1.54 -16.28 -4.46
N ALA A 92 -1.37 -15.19 -5.20
CA ALA A 92 -2.45 -14.29 -5.61
C ALA A 92 -2.27 -13.82 -7.06
N ARG A 93 -3.32 -13.23 -7.65
CA ARG A 93 -3.20 -12.54 -8.94
C ARG A 93 -2.36 -11.28 -8.75
N TYR A 94 -1.28 -11.15 -9.51
CA TYR A 94 -0.42 -9.97 -9.48
C TYR A 94 0.08 -9.55 -10.87
N GLU A 95 0.50 -8.29 -10.97
CA GLU A 95 1.14 -7.67 -12.12
C GLU A 95 2.42 -6.98 -11.65
N VAL A 96 3.51 -7.09 -12.42
CA VAL A 96 4.75 -6.35 -12.17
C VAL A 96 4.93 -5.29 -13.26
N VAL A 97 5.00 -4.03 -12.83
CA VAL A 97 5.25 -2.87 -13.69
C VAL A 97 6.68 -2.41 -13.45
N LEU A 98 7.53 -2.65 -14.42
CA LEU A 98 8.93 -2.22 -14.41
C LEU A 98 9.03 -0.84 -15.07
N SER A 99 9.64 0.11 -14.38
CA SER A 99 10.01 1.41 -14.97
C SER A 99 11.52 1.54 -15.02
N ARG A 100 12.03 2.38 -15.93
CA ARG A 100 13.47 2.67 -16.02
C ARG A 100 13.89 3.44 -14.78
N GLN A 101 14.90 2.95 -14.07
CA GLN A 101 15.53 3.70 -12.98
C GLN A 101 16.20 4.94 -13.56
N THR A 102 15.66 6.11 -13.21
CA THR A 102 16.34 7.38 -13.48
C THR A 102 17.38 7.59 -12.38
N PRO A 103 18.62 8.03 -12.69
CA PRO A 103 19.60 8.36 -11.66
C PRO A 103 18.96 9.25 -10.61
N ALA A 104 19.17 8.93 -9.33
CA ALA A 104 18.60 9.70 -8.24
C ALA A 104 19.10 11.15 -8.35
N ALA A 105 18.25 12.05 -8.84
CA ALA A 105 18.49 13.47 -8.68
C ALA A 105 18.59 13.73 -7.17
N PRO A 106 19.60 14.48 -6.69
CA PRO A 106 19.69 14.80 -5.28
C PRO A 106 18.35 15.36 -4.84
N ALA A 107 17.75 14.73 -3.83
CA ALA A 107 16.45 15.15 -3.33
C ALA A 107 16.59 16.60 -2.86
N VAL A 108 16.10 17.54 -3.66
CA VAL A 108 15.85 18.90 -3.19
C VAL A 108 14.80 18.71 -2.11
N ARG A 109 15.26 18.72 -0.86
CA ARG A 109 14.43 18.66 0.33
C ARG A 109 13.62 19.94 0.32
N ALA A 110 12.55 19.96 -0.48
CA ALA A 110 11.57 21.01 -0.47
C ALA A 110 11.02 20.99 0.95
N ALA A 111 11.51 21.94 1.74
CA ALA A 111 11.04 22.17 3.08
C ALA A 111 9.52 22.25 2.98
N ARG A 112 8.85 21.20 3.46
CA ARG A 112 7.43 21.27 3.73
C ARG A 112 7.32 22.35 4.79
N ARG A 113 7.04 23.59 4.37
CA ARG A 113 6.57 24.65 5.25
C ARG A 113 5.23 24.17 5.78
N THR A 114 5.29 23.38 6.84
CA THR A 114 4.22 23.34 7.81
C THR A 114 4.16 24.74 8.39
N THR A 115 3.21 25.54 7.93
CA THR A 115 2.55 26.54 8.75
C THR A 115 1.82 25.82 9.88
N LEU A 116 2.59 25.17 10.77
CA LEU A 116 2.11 24.79 12.08
C LEU A 116 2.25 26.05 12.93
N GLY A 117 1.10 26.50 13.43
CA GLY A 117 0.97 27.63 14.32
C GLY A 117 2.05 27.59 15.40
N ARG A 118 2.58 28.78 15.64
CA ARG A 118 3.44 29.13 16.77
C ARG A 118 2.67 28.85 18.07
N GLU A 119 2.69 27.62 18.55
CA GLU A 119 2.36 27.30 19.94
C GLU A 119 3.65 26.91 20.64
N SER A 120 4.18 27.90 21.35
CA SER A 120 5.32 27.78 22.25
C SER A 120 4.97 26.84 23.40
N LEU A 121 5.56 25.65 23.41
CA LEU A 121 5.63 24.82 24.61
C LEU A 121 6.93 25.16 25.35
N SER A 122 6.80 26.04 26.33
CA SER A 122 7.82 26.27 27.35
C SER A 122 7.87 25.05 28.27
N TRP A 123 9.00 24.33 28.27
CA TRP A 123 9.32 23.38 29.33
C TRP A 123 10.20 24.11 30.34
N THR A 124 9.62 24.34 31.51
CA THR A 124 10.33 24.60 32.78
C THR A 124 10.16 23.37 33.65
#